data_AF-A0A3P9HQI6-F1
#
_entry.id   AF-A0A3P9HQI6-F1
#
_cell.length_a   1.000
_cell.length_b   1.000
_cell.length_c   1.000
_cell.angle_alpha   90.00
_cell.angle_beta   90.00
_cell.angle_gamma   90.00
#
_symmetry.space_group_name_H-M   'P 1'
#
loop_
_entity.id
_entity.type
_entity.pdbx_description
1 polymer ?
#
loop_
_entity_poly.entity_id
_entity_poly.type
_entity_poly.pdbx_seq_one_letter_code
_entity_poly.pdbx_strand_id
1 'polypeptide(L)'
;MQKKLSEASSKQSFQAEKRDYKSLFERTKQKVQDLMKDKQALIAAARRETTLSAEEKDIDEISLQVGCLVQELDKRNQELDELRLQVGVPVSNVHILIELRQNVGRLLVSSMPALELDQVNYECNVIDEILEQYLSGLDSN
;
A
#
# COMPACT_ATOMS: atom_id res chain seq x y z
N MET A 1 34.33 -69.86 56.12
CA MET A 1 33.15 -68.97 56.20
C MET A 1 33.23 -67.71 55.31
N GLN A 2 34.15 -67.61 54.33
CA GLN A 2 34.35 -66.37 53.54
C GLN A 2 33.59 -66.32 52.19
N LYS A 3 33.06 -67.44 51.69
CA LYS A 3 32.41 -67.50 50.36
C LYS A 3 30.98 -66.94 50.32
N LYS A 4 30.29 -66.85 51.47
CA LYS A 4 28.89 -66.38 51.56
C LYS A 4 28.74 -64.84 51.64
N LEU A 5 29.79 -64.10 52.02
CA LEU A 5 29.76 -62.64 52.16
C LEU A 5 29.94 -61.88 50.82
N SER A 6 30.68 -62.46 49.87
CA SER A 6 30.91 -61.87 48.53
C SER A 6 29.66 -61.90 47.64
N GLU A 7 28.88 -63.01 47.67
CA GLU A 7 27.67 -63.14 46.84
C GLU A 7 26.50 -62.28 47.33
N ALA A 8 26.44 -61.97 48.63
CA ALA A 8 25.38 -61.11 49.18
C ALA A 8 25.60 -59.63 48.82
N SER A 9 26.85 -59.15 48.87
CA SER A 9 27.19 -57.75 48.55
C SER A 9 27.02 -57.43 47.06
N SER A 10 27.41 -58.35 46.18
CA SER A 10 27.27 -58.16 44.72
C SER A 10 25.81 -58.25 44.23
N LYS A 11 24.96 -59.08 44.86
CA LYS A 11 23.52 -59.14 44.54
C LYS A 11 22.74 -57.93 45.05
N GLN A 12 23.20 -57.30 46.14
CA GLN A 12 22.56 -56.12 46.72
C GLN A 12 22.84 -54.84 45.91
N SER A 13 24.03 -54.67 45.33
CA SER A 13 24.33 -53.53 44.46
C SER A 13 23.64 -53.64 43.09
N PHE A 14 23.62 -54.82 42.49
CA PHE A 14 23.00 -55.05 41.17
C PHE A 14 21.47 -54.88 41.19
N GLN A 15 20.83 -55.15 42.34
CA GLN A 15 19.40 -54.90 42.52
C GLN A 15 19.06 -53.44 42.83
N ALA A 16 19.96 -52.68 43.46
CA ALA A 16 19.75 -51.26 43.74
C ALA A 16 19.82 -50.43 42.45
N GLU A 17 20.82 -50.67 41.62
CA GLU A 17 21.04 -49.97 40.34
C GLU A 17 19.91 -50.24 39.33
N LYS A 18 19.37 -51.47 39.33
CA LYS A 18 18.20 -51.86 38.52
C LYS A 18 16.90 -51.19 38.98
N ARG A 19 16.75 -50.88 40.27
CA ARG A 19 15.61 -50.12 40.78
C ARG A 19 15.67 -48.65 40.35
N ASP A 20 16.87 -48.08 40.29
CA ASP A 20 17.07 -46.69 39.87
C ASP A 20 16.82 -46.50 38.37
N TYR A 21 17.23 -47.46 37.52
CA TYR A 21 16.87 -47.41 36.10
C TYR A 21 15.36 -47.56 35.86
N LYS A 22 14.69 -48.39 36.65
CA LYS A 22 13.23 -48.57 36.55
C LYS A 22 12.49 -47.30 36.97
N SER A 23 12.90 -46.64 38.06
CA SER A 23 12.29 -45.39 38.50
C SER A 23 12.56 -44.24 37.52
N LEU A 24 13.76 -44.18 36.94
CA LEU A 24 14.12 -43.21 35.89
C LEU A 24 13.26 -43.40 34.64
N PHE A 25 13.09 -44.65 34.18
CA PHE A 25 12.25 -44.95 33.01
C PHE A 25 10.79 -44.56 33.24
N GLU A 26 10.20 -44.92 34.38
CA GLU A 26 8.81 -44.56 34.70
C GLU A 26 8.65 -43.04 34.83
N ARG A 27 9.63 -42.34 35.42
CA ARG A 27 9.62 -40.87 35.52
C ARG A 27 9.68 -40.21 34.13
N THR A 28 10.54 -40.71 33.25
CA THR A 28 10.65 -40.20 31.88
C THR A 28 9.38 -40.47 31.09
N LYS A 29 8.80 -41.67 31.22
CA LYS A 29 7.52 -42.03 30.59
C LYS A 29 6.39 -41.12 31.05
N GLN A 30 6.30 -40.84 32.35
CA GLN A 30 5.31 -39.91 32.89
C GLN A 30 5.52 -38.49 32.34
N LYS A 31 6.77 -37.99 32.33
CA LYS A 31 7.11 -36.67 31.80
C LYS A 31 6.70 -36.52 30.33
N VAL A 32 6.95 -37.53 29.50
CA VAL A 32 6.53 -37.55 28.09
C VAL A 32 5.00 -37.49 27.97
N GLN A 33 4.27 -38.23 28.81
CA GLN A 33 2.81 -38.20 28.81
C GLN A 33 2.27 -36.81 29.20
N ASP A 34 2.86 -36.17 30.20
CA ASP A 34 2.47 -34.84 30.64
C ASP A 34 2.74 -33.80 29.55
N LEU A 35 3.93 -33.85 28.92
CA LEU A 35 4.29 -33.00 27.77
C LEU A 35 3.33 -33.17 26.59
N MET A 36 2.87 -34.39 26.31
CA MET A 36 1.88 -34.63 25.25
C MET A 36 0.52 -34.00 25.59
N LYS A 37 0.09 -34.08 26.85
CA LYS A 37 -1.15 -33.43 27.29
C LYS A 37 -1.04 -31.91 27.21
N ASP A 38 0.08 -31.34 27.64
CA ASP A 38 0.34 -29.90 27.60
C ASP A 38 0.38 -29.38 26.15
N LYS A 39 1.06 -30.11 25.24
CA LYS A 39 1.04 -29.79 23.81
C LYS A 39 -0.39 -29.77 23.26
N GLN A 40 -1.22 -30.75 23.63
CA GLN A 40 -2.61 -30.82 23.15
C GLN A 40 -3.45 -29.66 23.71
N ALA A 41 -3.22 -29.27 24.96
CA ALA A 41 -3.88 -28.13 25.59
C ALA A 41 -3.48 -26.80 24.92
N LEU A 42 -2.19 -26.62 24.59
CA LEU A 42 -1.69 -25.45 23.86
C LEU A 42 -2.28 -25.37 22.45
N ILE A 43 -2.38 -26.49 21.72
CA ILE A 43 -3.04 -26.53 20.41
C ILE A 43 -4.52 -26.14 20.53
N ALA A 44 -5.22 -26.65 21.55
CA ALA A 44 -6.62 -26.32 21.78
C ALA A 44 -6.82 -24.85 22.20
N ALA A 45 -5.87 -24.27 22.95
CA ALA A 45 -5.87 -22.86 23.32
C ALA A 45 -5.60 -21.96 22.11
N ALA A 46 -4.56 -22.25 21.33
CA ALA A 46 -4.22 -21.52 20.12
C ALA A 46 -5.38 -21.53 19.10
N ARG A 47 -6.10 -22.65 18.96
CA ARG A 47 -7.31 -22.73 18.12
C ARG A 47 -8.45 -21.85 18.62
N ARG A 48 -8.62 -21.73 19.95
CA ARG A 48 -9.61 -20.84 20.56
C ARG A 48 -9.22 -19.37 20.39
N GLU A 49 -7.93 -19.05 20.41
CA GLU A 49 -7.41 -17.71 20.11
C GLU A 49 -7.58 -17.34 18.64
N THR A 50 -7.37 -18.27 17.70
CA THR A 50 -7.61 -18.03 16.26
C THR A 50 -9.09 -17.84 15.91
N THR A 51 -10.04 -18.37 16.70
CA THR A 51 -11.46 -18.03 16.55
C THR A 51 -11.85 -16.67 17.12
N LEU A 52 -10.99 -16.04 17.93
CA LEU A 52 -11.19 -14.68 18.47
C LEU A 52 -10.39 -13.61 17.71
N SER A 53 -9.44 -14.02 16.87
CA SER A 53 -8.67 -13.17 15.94
C SER A 53 -9.31 -13.14 14.54
N ALA A 54 -10.61 -12.88 14.46
CA ALA A 54 -11.33 -12.70 13.20
C ALA A 54 -11.26 -11.23 12.72
N GLU A 55 -10.05 -10.71 12.56
CA GLU A 55 -9.80 -9.42 11.87
C GLU A 55 -8.77 -9.58 10.73
N GLU A 56 -8.58 -10.80 10.22
CA GLU A 56 -8.16 -10.95 8.83
C GLU A 56 -9.42 -10.89 7.98
N LYS A 57 -9.80 -9.69 7.54
CA LYS A 57 -10.68 -9.59 6.36
C LYS A 57 -10.02 -10.42 5.27
N ASP A 58 -10.75 -11.41 4.77
CA ASP A 58 -10.23 -12.38 3.82
C ASP A 58 -9.62 -11.62 2.65
N ILE A 59 -8.43 -12.00 2.20
CA ILE A 59 -7.70 -11.29 1.14
C ILE A 59 -8.59 -11.14 -0.11
N ASP A 60 -9.49 -12.09 -0.32
CA ASP A 60 -10.50 -12.08 -1.37
C ASP A 60 -11.56 -10.97 -1.19
N GLU A 61 -11.98 -10.67 0.05
CA GLU A 61 -12.89 -9.56 0.35
C GLU A 61 -12.21 -8.20 0.08
N ILE A 62 -10.94 -8.07 0.47
CA ILE A 62 -10.15 -6.86 0.20
C ILE A 62 -9.94 -6.70 -1.30
N SER A 63 -9.62 -7.78 -2.00
CA SER A 63 -9.42 -7.78 -3.45
C SER A 63 -10.69 -7.38 -4.20
N LEU A 64 -11.84 -7.88 -3.76
CA LEU A 64 -13.13 -7.48 -4.30
C LEU A 64 -13.41 -5.98 -4.05
N GLN A 65 -13.17 -5.51 -2.83
CA GLN A 65 -13.39 -4.11 -2.47
C GLN A 65 -12.50 -3.15 -3.27
N VAL A 66 -11.23 -3.49 -3.45
CA VAL A 66 -10.29 -2.72 -4.31
C VAL A 66 -10.76 -2.72 -5.76
N GLY A 67 -11.22 -3.86 -6.28
CA GLY A 67 -11.76 -3.96 -7.64
C GLY A 67 -12.96 -3.03 -7.87
N CYS A 68 -13.92 -3.01 -6.94
CA CYS A 68 -15.06 -2.10 -7.00
C CYS A 68 -14.63 -0.63 -6.97
N LEU A 69 -13.67 -0.27 -6.11
CA LEU A 69 -13.17 1.09 -6.00
C LEU A 69 -12.46 1.57 -7.28
N VAL A 70 -11.69 0.70 -7.94
CA VAL A 70 -11.04 1.02 -9.22
C VAL A 70 -12.08 1.33 -10.28
N GLN A 71 -13.13 0.49 -10.38
CA GLN A 71 -14.22 0.71 -11.34
C GLN A 71 -14.98 2.02 -11.06
N GLU A 72 -15.27 2.34 -9.80
CA GLU A 72 -15.89 3.62 -9.44
C GLU A 72 -15.00 4.82 -9.77
N LEU A 73 -13.68 4.69 -9.59
CA LEU A 73 -12.72 5.75 -9.90
C LEU A 73 -12.65 6.01 -11.40
N ASP A 74 -12.59 4.95 -12.21
CA ASP A 74 -12.62 5.05 -13.67
C ASP A 74 -13.92 5.68 -14.17
N LYS A 75 -15.06 5.27 -13.60
CA LYS A 75 -16.37 5.84 -13.93
C LYS A 75 -16.43 7.33 -13.60
N ARG A 76 -15.98 7.71 -12.39
CA ARG A 76 -15.95 9.14 -12.00
C ARG A 76 -15.01 9.94 -12.87
N ASN A 77 -13.87 9.39 -13.29
CA ASN A 77 -12.95 10.09 -14.20
C ASN A 77 -13.60 10.33 -15.56
N GLN A 78 -14.31 9.34 -16.12
CA GLN A 78 -15.06 9.50 -17.37
C GLN A 78 -16.14 10.60 -17.24
N GLU A 79 -16.92 10.58 -16.16
CA GLU A 79 -17.93 11.62 -15.90
C GLU A 79 -17.28 13.00 -15.74
N LEU A 80 -16.10 13.09 -15.10
CA LEU A 80 -15.35 14.33 -14.96
C LEU A 80 -14.86 14.86 -16.30
N ASP A 81 -14.35 13.99 -17.17
CA ASP A 81 -13.87 14.37 -18.49
C ASP A 81 -15.04 14.77 -19.41
N GLU A 82 -16.18 14.09 -19.33
CA GLU A 82 -17.42 14.51 -20.01
C GLU A 82 -17.92 15.86 -19.50
N LEU A 83 -17.96 16.09 -18.18
CA LEU A 83 -18.34 17.37 -17.60
C LEU A 83 -17.34 18.47 -17.95
N ARG A 84 -16.04 18.17 -18.02
CA ARG A 84 -15.01 19.11 -18.48
C ARG A 84 -15.22 19.52 -19.93
N LEU A 85 -15.55 18.56 -20.80
CA LEU A 85 -15.93 18.82 -22.18
C LEU A 85 -17.19 19.68 -22.26
N GLN A 86 -18.16 19.44 -21.38
CA GLN A 86 -19.45 20.15 -21.37
C GLN A 86 -19.36 21.57 -20.81
N VAL A 87 -18.49 21.81 -19.82
CA VAL A 87 -18.25 23.12 -19.21
C VAL A 87 -17.16 23.91 -19.95
N GLY A 88 -16.47 23.30 -20.92
CA GLY A 88 -15.43 23.95 -21.70
C GLY A 88 -14.24 24.41 -20.85
N VAL A 89 -14.01 23.79 -19.69
CA VAL A 89 -12.91 24.17 -18.78
C VAL A 89 -11.60 23.83 -19.50
N PRO A 90 -10.80 24.81 -19.93
CA PRO A 90 -9.61 24.52 -20.69
C PRO A 90 -8.62 23.78 -19.79
N VAL A 91 -8.25 22.59 -20.24
CA VAL A 91 -7.17 21.80 -19.68
C VAL A 91 -5.92 22.69 -19.70
N SER A 92 -5.34 22.96 -18.53
CA SER A 92 -4.12 23.77 -18.30
C SER A 92 -4.21 25.28 -18.58
N ASN A 93 -3.63 26.07 -17.65
CA ASN A 93 -3.52 27.56 -17.73
C ASN A 93 -2.93 28.07 -19.06
N VAL A 94 -2.17 27.23 -19.76
CA VAL A 94 -1.55 27.53 -21.05
C VAL A 94 -2.62 27.75 -22.13
N HIS A 95 -3.70 26.96 -22.16
CA HIS A 95 -4.75 27.10 -23.18
C HIS A 95 -5.56 28.39 -23.00
N ILE A 96 -5.86 28.76 -21.75
CA ILE A 96 -6.54 30.03 -21.42
C ILE A 96 -5.69 31.22 -21.87
N LEU A 97 -4.37 31.15 -21.65
CA LEU A 97 -3.45 32.22 -22.03
C LEU A 97 -3.30 32.34 -23.55
N ILE A 98 -3.23 31.22 -24.27
CA ILE A 98 -3.23 31.20 -25.74
C ILE A 98 -4.50 31.86 -26.29
N GLU A 99 -5.67 31.49 -25.76
CA GLU A 99 -6.95 32.06 -26.19
C GLU A 99 -7.04 33.56 -25.90
N LEU A 100 -6.56 33.99 -24.73
CA LEU A 100 -6.48 35.41 -24.40
C LEU A 100 -5.56 36.17 -25.36
N ARG A 101 -4.39 35.64 -25.67
CA ARG A 101 -3.46 36.25 -26.63
C ARG A 101 -4.04 36.31 -28.03
N GLN A 102 -4.81 35.31 -28.46
CA GLN A 102 -5.55 35.36 -29.72
C GLN A 102 -6.61 36.47 -29.73
N ASN A 103 -7.34 36.64 -28.63
CA ASN A 103 -8.32 37.72 -28.49
C ASN A 103 -7.65 39.10 -28.55
N VAL A 104 -6.55 39.29 -27.83
CA VAL A 104 -5.77 40.53 -27.85
C VAL A 104 -5.19 40.78 -29.24
N GLY A 105 -4.61 39.77 -29.89
CA GLY A 105 -4.11 39.88 -31.26
C GLY A 105 -5.18 40.35 -32.24
N ARG A 106 -6.38 39.76 -32.20
CA ARG A 106 -7.54 40.22 -33.00
C ARG A 106 -7.88 41.68 -32.75
N LEU A 107 -7.84 42.13 -31.49
CA LEU A 107 -8.11 43.52 -31.15
C LEU A 107 -7.02 44.46 -31.69
N LEU A 108 -5.74 44.06 -31.56
CA LEU A 108 -4.59 44.83 -32.02
C LEU A 108 -4.59 45.07 -33.54
N VAL A 109 -5.12 44.15 -34.35
CA VAL A 109 -5.24 44.35 -35.82
C VAL A 109 -6.00 45.63 -36.17
N SER A 110 -6.97 46.05 -35.35
CA SER A 110 -7.72 47.29 -35.58
C SER A 110 -6.82 48.54 -35.49
N SER A 111 -5.79 48.50 -34.65
CA SER A 111 -4.80 49.57 -34.49
C SER A 111 -3.55 49.35 -35.35
N MET A 112 -3.28 48.10 -35.73
CA MET A 112 -2.07 47.67 -36.45
C MET A 112 -2.45 46.72 -37.61
N PRO A 113 -2.94 47.25 -38.76
CA PRO A 113 -3.42 46.42 -39.86
C PRO A 113 -2.35 45.54 -40.52
N ALA A 114 -1.07 45.86 -40.30
CA ALA A 114 0.06 45.07 -40.80
C ALA A 114 0.39 43.85 -39.90
N LEU A 115 -0.32 43.66 -38.78
CA LEU A 115 -0.14 42.51 -37.91
C LEU A 115 -0.78 41.26 -38.54
N GLU A 116 0.04 40.34 -39.03
CA GLU A 116 -0.41 39.09 -39.63
C GLU A 116 -0.64 38.01 -38.57
N LEU A 117 -1.89 37.86 -38.12
CA LEU A 117 -2.27 36.92 -37.05
C LEU A 117 -1.94 35.46 -37.34
N ASP A 118 -1.88 35.07 -38.62
CA ASP A 118 -1.57 33.71 -39.06
C ASP A 118 -0.10 33.34 -38.86
N GLN A 119 0.78 34.34 -38.71
CA GLN A 119 2.21 34.14 -38.44
C GLN A 119 2.54 34.21 -36.94
N VAL A 120 1.58 34.57 -36.08
CA VAL A 120 1.83 34.77 -34.65
C VAL A 120 1.79 33.44 -33.89
N ASN A 121 2.88 33.15 -33.18
CA ASN A 121 2.91 32.05 -32.22
C ASN A 121 2.34 32.48 -30.86
N TYR A 122 1.09 32.11 -30.59
CA TYR A 122 0.36 32.45 -29.35
C TYR A 122 0.84 31.67 -28.11
N GLU A 123 1.67 30.65 -28.27
CA GLU A 123 2.31 29.96 -27.14
C GLU A 123 3.38 30.84 -26.47
N CYS A 124 3.93 31.82 -27.22
CA CYS A 124 4.94 32.75 -26.74
C CYS A 124 4.35 34.12 -26.35
N ASN A 125 5.18 34.98 -25.75
CA ASN A 125 4.79 36.29 -25.25
C ASN A 125 4.77 37.39 -26.34
N VAL A 126 4.80 37.03 -27.63
CA VAL A 126 4.93 37.98 -28.74
C VAL A 126 3.78 39.00 -28.75
N ILE A 127 2.54 38.55 -28.46
CA ILE A 127 1.40 39.46 -28.34
C ILE A 127 1.56 40.41 -27.15
N ASP A 128 2.08 39.93 -26.02
CA ASP A 128 2.33 40.75 -24.83
C ASP A 128 3.37 41.85 -25.12
N GLU A 129 4.46 41.50 -25.83
CA GLU A 129 5.52 42.44 -26.24
C GLU A 129 5.02 43.49 -27.23
N ILE A 130 4.22 43.10 -28.23
CA ILE A 130 3.61 44.03 -29.19
C ILE A 130 2.67 44.99 -28.47
N LEU A 131 1.83 44.47 -27.56
CA LEU A 131 0.91 45.28 -26.78
C LEU A 131 1.67 46.29 -25.91
N GLU A 132 2.73 45.86 -25.23
CA GLU A 132 3.54 46.73 -24.39
C GLU A 132 4.26 47.83 -25.19
N GLN A 133 4.80 47.50 -26.36
CA GLN A 133 5.39 48.49 -27.27
C GLN A 133 4.35 49.52 -27.75
N TYR A 134 3.15 49.05 -28.11
CA TYR A 134 2.06 49.93 -28.52
C TYR A 134 1.65 50.90 -27.40
N LEU A 135 1.46 50.40 -26.18
CA LEU A 135 1.12 51.21 -25.02
C LEU A 135 2.22 52.22 -24.67
N SER A 136 3.48 51.79 -24.68
CA SER A 136 4.63 52.67 -24.41
C SER A 136 4.75 53.82 -25.43
N GLY A 137 4.37 53.57 -26.69
CA GLY A 137 4.32 54.60 -27.73
C GLY A 137 3.19 55.61 -27.56
N LEU A 138 2.08 55.22 -26.91
CA LEU A 138 0.98 56.13 -26.59
C LEU A 138 1.32 57.07 -25.43
N ASP A 139 2.01 56.56 -24.40
CA ASP A 139 2.43 57.36 -23.24
C ASP A 139 3.54 58.38 -23.58
N SER A 140 4.15 58.26 -24.76
CA SER A 140 5.21 59.13 -25.26
C SER A 140 4.72 60.26 -26.18
N ASN A 141 3.40 60.36 -26.44
CA ASN A 141 2.75 61.42 -27.23
C ASN A 141 1.87 62.32 -26.36
#